data_AF-A0A2K4FHC4-F1
#
_entry.id   AF-A0A2K4FHC4-F1
#
_cell.length_a   1.000
_cell.length_b   1.000
_cell.length_c   1.000
_cell.angle_alpha   90.00
_cell.angle_beta   90.00
_cell.angle_gamma   90.00
#
_symmetry.space_group_name_H-M   'P 1'
#
loop_
_entity.id
_entity.type
_entity.pdbx_description
1 polymer ?
#
loop_
_entity_poly.entity_id
_entity_poly.type
_entity_poly.pdbx_seq_one_letter_code
_entity_poly.pdbx_strand_id
1 'polypeptide(L)'
;MRKAFGDQDKFVGLWVTADGVIRHRLLPGGRYDEARGVRESAYQGDYWLQDDHIEYHDDTGFTADGDFREGVLYHAGMVLYRQEG
;
A
#
# COMPACT_ATOMS: atom_id res chain seq x y z
N MET A 1 18.86 7.44 7.86
CA MET A 1 18.87 6.35 6.86
C MET A 1 17.65 5.50 7.10
N ARG A 2 16.65 5.56 6.20
CA ARG A 2 15.46 4.70 6.25
C ARG A 2 15.91 3.29 5.87
N LYS A 3 16.07 2.39 6.85
CA LYS A 3 16.34 0.98 6.54
C LYS A 3 15.00 0.34 6.19
N ALA A 4 14.78 0.06 4.91
CA ALA A 4 13.86 -0.99 4.53
C ALA A 4 14.40 -2.28 5.17
N PHE A 5 13.64 -2.90 6.05
CA PHE A 5 14.07 -4.11 6.76
C PHE A 5 13.70 -5.40 6.01
N GLY A 6 13.04 -5.27 4.84
CA GLY A 6 12.64 -6.40 3.99
C GLY A 6 12.64 -6.05 2.49
N ASP A 7 12.34 -7.07 1.68
CA ASP A 7 12.22 -6.95 0.22
C ASP A 7 11.01 -6.10 -0.18
N GLN A 8 11.23 -4.81 -0.43
CA GLN A 8 10.15 -3.84 -0.72
C GLN A 8 9.32 -4.18 -1.95
N ASP A 9 9.86 -5.00 -2.85
CA ASP A 9 9.22 -5.37 -4.10
C ASP A 9 8.29 -6.59 -3.96
N LYS A 10 8.31 -7.29 -2.81
CA LYS A 10 7.51 -8.49 -2.52
C LYS A 10 6.01 -8.31 -2.79
N PHE A 11 5.46 -7.15 -2.44
CA PHE A 11 4.02 -6.86 -2.53
C PHE A 11 3.67 -5.83 -3.61
N VAL A 12 4.60 -5.53 -4.50
CA VAL A 12 4.35 -4.64 -5.64
C VAL A 12 3.15 -5.13 -6.45
N GLY A 13 2.27 -4.21 -6.81
CA GLY A 13 1.03 -4.50 -7.50
C GLY A 13 -0.10 -3.58 -7.11
N LEU A 14 -1.27 -3.84 -7.70
CA LEU A 14 -2.49 -3.12 -7.40
C LEU A 14 -3.29 -3.89 -6.36
N TRP A 15 -3.68 -3.21 -5.29
CA TRP A 15 -4.50 -3.70 -4.20
C TRP A 15 -5.82 -2.94 -4.21
N VAL A 16 -6.93 -3.66 -4.22
CA VAL A 16 -8.24 -3.06 -4.48
C VAL A 16 -9.23 -3.53 -3.41
N THR A 17 -10.07 -2.64 -2.90
CA THR A 17 -11.18 -3.03 -2.02
C THR A 17 -12.18 -3.89 -2.77
N ALA A 18 -12.95 -4.71 -2.06
CA ALA A 18 -13.93 -5.63 -2.68
C ALA A 18 -14.95 -4.92 -3.60
N ASP A 19 -15.27 -3.65 -3.31
CA ASP A 19 -16.19 -2.81 -4.08
C ASP A 19 -15.50 -2.04 -5.23
N GLY A 20 -14.19 -2.15 -5.39
CA GLY A 20 -13.43 -1.47 -6.45
C GLY A 20 -13.27 0.04 -6.26
N VAL A 21 -13.72 0.59 -5.12
CA VAL A 21 -13.73 2.04 -4.88
C VAL A 21 -12.33 2.54 -4.55
N ILE A 22 -11.54 1.79 -3.80
CA ILE A 22 -10.18 2.16 -3.42
C ILE A 22 -9.20 1.28 -4.20
N ARG A 23 -8.24 1.92 -4.85
CA ARG A 23 -7.21 1.29 -5.68
C ARG A 23 -5.85 1.78 -5.20
N HIS A 24 -5.15 0.92 -4.48
CA HIS A 24 -3.88 1.20 -3.83
C HIS A 24 -2.74 0.48 -4.57
N ARG A 25 -1.90 1.26 -5.25
CA ARG A 25 -0.79 0.73 -6.04
C ARG A 25 0.49 0.82 -5.24
N LEU A 26 1.13 -0.33 -5.01
CA LEU A 26 2.49 -0.40 -4.50
C LEU A 26 3.45 -0.50 -5.69
N LEU A 27 4.36 0.46 -5.80
CA LEU A 27 5.33 0.60 -6.90
C LEU A 27 6.71 0.08 -6.46
N PRO A 28 7.51 -0.42 -7.41
CA PRO A 28 8.90 -0.79 -7.13
C PRO A 28 9.69 0.35 -6.48
N GLY A 29 10.56 0.00 -5.54
CA GLY A 29 11.39 0.99 -4.83
C GLY A 29 10.67 1.78 -3.73
N GLY A 30 9.53 1.28 -3.25
CA GLY A 30 8.92 1.77 -2.00
C GLY A 30 8.05 3.00 -2.14
N ARG A 31 7.43 3.22 -3.32
CA ARG A 31 6.46 4.30 -3.52
C ARG A 31 5.05 3.73 -3.63
N TYR A 32 4.05 4.46 -3.13
CA TYR A 32 2.65 4.08 -3.33
C TYR A 32 1.83 5.23 -3.93
N ASP A 33 0.72 4.84 -4.58
CA ASP A 33 -0.31 5.74 -5.08
C ASP A 33 -1.69 5.14 -4.79
N GLU A 34 -2.54 5.88 -4.08
CA GLU A 34 -3.90 5.47 -3.75
C GLU A 34 -4.91 6.33 -4.51
N ALA A 35 -5.79 5.70 -5.28
CA ALA A 35 -6.96 6.33 -5.88
C ALA A 35 -8.24 5.95 -5.12
N ARG A 36 -9.16 6.91 -4.98
CA ARG A 36 -10.48 6.71 -4.33
C ARG A 36 -11.60 7.20 -5.25
N GLY A 37 -12.44 6.27 -5.71
CA GLY A 37 -13.53 6.54 -6.63
C GLY A 37 -13.01 7.15 -7.94
N VAL A 38 -13.41 8.39 -8.20
CA VAL A 38 -13.00 9.20 -9.37
C VAL A 38 -11.73 10.03 -9.12
N ARG A 39 -11.28 10.14 -7.87
CA ARG A 39 -10.07 10.89 -7.54
C ARG A 39 -8.87 9.96 -7.66
N GLU A 40 -8.12 10.15 -8.73
CA GLU A 40 -6.79 9.56 -8.90
C GLU A 40 -5.80 10.22 -7.94
N SER A 41 -4.79 9.47 -7.48
CA SER A 41 -3.71 9.96 -6.62
C SER A 41 -4.21 10.75 -5.41
N ALA A 42 -5.22 10.22 -4.72
CA ALA A 42 -5.77 10.78 -3.49
C ALA A 42 -4.71 10.85 -2.39
N TYR A 43 -3.84 9.84 -2.30
CA TYR A 43 -2.68 9.80 -1.40
C TYR A 43 -1.48 9.19 -2.12
N GLN A 44 -0.30 9.72 -1.84
CA GLN A 44 0.97 9.25 -2.38
C GLN A 44 2.06 9.40 -1.33
N GLY A 45 3.07 8.56 -1.43
CA GLY A 45 4.28 8.72 -0.63
C GLY A 45 5.13 7.48 -0.63
N ASP A 46 5.88 7.32 0.45
CA ASP A 46 6.82 6.24 0.63
C ASP A 46 6.21 5.13 1.51
N TYR A 47 6.62 3.89 1.27
CA TYR A 47 6.34 2.76 2.15
C TYR A 47 7.61 1.93 2.41
N TRP A 48 7.61 1.17 3.50
CA TRP A 48 8.62 0.16 3.75
C TRP A 48 8.01 -1.07 4.42
N LEU A 49 8.67 -2.21 4.20
CA LEU A 49 8.23 -3.49 4.73
C LEU A 49 9.10 -3.94 5.89
N GLN A 50 8.44 -4.58 6.85
CA GLN A 50 9.00 -5.35 7.94
C GLN A 50 8.30 -6.73 7.90
N ASP A 51 8.91 -7.69 7.22
CA ASP A 51 8.30 -8.99 6.89
C ASP A 51 6.97 -8.85 6.12
N ASP A 52 5.85 -9.10 6.79
CA ASP A 52 4.49 -8.96 6.25
C ASP A 52 3.78 -7.69 6.76
N HIS A 53 4.46 -6.86 7.55
CA HIS A 53 3.98 -5.56 7.99
C HIS A 53 4.45 -4.46 7.03
N ILE A 54 3.59 -3.50 6.75
CA ILE A 54 3.86 -2.34 5.89
C ILE A 54 3.63 -1.05 6.66
N GLU A 55 4.58 -0.15 6.53
CA GLU A 55 4.55 1.19 7.10
C GLU A 55 4.54 2.20 5.96
N TYR A 56 3.80 3.30 6.15
CA TYR A 56 3.62 4.37 5.19
C TYR A 56 4.02 5.71 5.79
N HIS A 57 4.60 6.55 4.95
CA HIS A 57 4.76 7.97 5.20
C HIS A 57 4.38 8.72 3.93
N ASP A 58 3.22 9.38 3.96
CA ASP A 58 2.72 10.12 2.81
C ASP A 58 3.51 11.43 2.61
N ASP A 59 3.42 11.99 1.40
CA ASP A 59 4.13 13.21 1.04
C ASP A 59 3.63 14.45 1.83
N THR A 60 2.48 14.36 2.52
CA THR A 60 1.94 15.43 3.38
C THR A 60 2.34 15.33 4.86
N GLY A 61 2.99 14.23 5.28
CA GLY A 61 3.50 14.01 6.63
C GLY A 61 2.61 13.16 7.55
N PHE A 62 1.54 12.59 7.02
CA PHE A 62 0.74 11.53 7.65
C PHE A 62 1.46 10.18 7.57
N THR A 63 1.28 9.39 8.62
CA THR A 63 1.79 8.02 8.71
C THR A 63 0.64 7.05 8.85
N ALA A 64 0.79 5.87 8.29
CA ALA A 64 -0.17 4.80 8.44
C ALA A 64 0.53 3.45 8.35
N ASP A 65 -0.16 2.40 8.74
CA ASP A 65 0.40 1.06 8.78
C ASP A 65 -0.63 0.02 8.30
N GLY A 66 -0.15 -1.19 8.03
CA GLY A 66 -0.99 -2.32 7.67
C GLY A 66 -0.24 -3.64 7.69
N ASP A 67 -0.98 -4.72 7.50
CA ASP A 67 -0.42 -6.07 7.47
C ASP A 67 -0.93 -6.83 6.24
N PHE A 68 -0.04 -7.58 5.62
CA PHE A 68 -0.36 -8.62 4.67
C PHE A 68 -0.67 -9.91 5.44
N ARG A 69 -1.87 -10.46 5.24
CA ARG A 69 -2.29 -11.73 5.86
C ARG A 69 -2.94 -12.59 4.79
N GLU A 70 -2.36 -13.76 4.54
CA GLU A 70 -2.89 -14.74 3.59
C GLU A 70 -3.18 -14.15 2.19
N GLY A 71 -2.31 -13.24 1.72
CA GLY A 71 -2.46 -12.59 0.40
C GLY A 71 -3.43 -11.40 0.36
N VAL A 72 -3.90 -10.93 1.52
CA VAL A 72 -4.80 -9.78 1.67
C VAL A 72 -4.10 -8.67 2.45
N LEU A 73 -4.26 -7.42 2.03
CA LEU A 73 -3.74 -6.25 2.74
C LEU A 73 -4.82 -5.69 3.67
N TYR A 74 -4.52 -5.63 4.96
CA TYR A 74 -5.32 -4.99 6.00
C TYR A 74 -4.65 -3.68 6.39
N HIS A 75 -5.26 -2.55 6.05
CA HIS A 75 -4.62 -1.24 6.21
C HIS A 75 -5.67 -0.18 6.52
N ALA A 76 -5.46 0.62 7.58
CA ALA A 76 -6.32 1.75 7.96
C ALA A 76 -7.84 1.40 7.99
N GLY A 77 -8.19 0.21 8.48
CA GLY A 77 -9.57 -0.29 8.55
C GLY A 77 -10.14 -0.81 7.22
N MET A 78 -9.33 -0.83 6.16
CA MET A 78 -9.67 -1.34 4.85
C MET A 78 -9.12 -2.76 4.66
N VAL A 79 -9.82 -3.53 3.82
CA VAL A 79 -9.39 -4.86 3.36
C VAL A 79 -9.22 -4.78 1.85
N LEU A 80 -8.00 -4.98 1.37
CA LEU A 80 -7.65 -4.88 -0.04
C LEU A 80 -7.11 -6.21 -0.56
N TYR A 81 -7.55 -6.56 -1.76
CA TYR A 81 -7.16 -7.78 -2.45
C TYR A 81 -6.23 -7.42 -3.60
N ARG A 82 -5.22 -8.25 -3.82
CA ARG A 82 -4.35 -8.08 -4.98
C ARG A 82 -5.18 -8.28 -6.25
N GLN A 83 -5.20 -7.28 -7.12
CA GLN A 83 -5.78 -7.42 -8.45
C GLN A 83 -4.77 -8.18 -9.32
N GLU A 84 -5.13 -9.39 -9.71
CA GLU A 84 -4.38 -10.14 -10.72
C GLU A 84 -4.65 -9.50 -12.09
N GLY A 85 -3.59 -9.32 -12.88
CA GLY A 85 -3.65 -8.75 -14.22
C GLY A 85 -4.01 -9.78 -15.28
#